data_AF-A0A151FBR1-F1
#
_entry.id   AF-A0A151FBR1-F1
#
_cell.length_a   1.000
_cell.length_b   1.000
_cell.length_c   1.000
_cell.angle_alpha   90.00
_cell.angle_beta   90.00
_cell.angle_gamma   90.00
#
_symmetry.space_group_name_H-M   'P 1'
#
loop_
_entity.id
_entity.type
_entity.pdbx_description
1 polymer ?
#
loop_
_entity_poly.entity_id
_entity_poly.type
_entity_poly.pdbx_seq_one_letter_code
_entity_poly.pdbx_strand_id
1 'polypeptide(L)'
;MSIRIVWGCINENGSKHSGRGFNSNKIGMGVYEVTYNKPFLSPPAVVLTQNFKSWEDFGYGGGDGRDGCILVASDQAKFKAITGRSDGMHDDRNFTFIAIGEKR
;
A
#
# COMPACT_ATOMS: atom_id res chain seq x y z
N MET A 1 -3.21 25.58 -9.22
CA MET A 1 -2.88 24.44 -8.32
C MET A 1 -2.45 23.26 -9.17
N SER A 2 -1.46 22.47 -8.75
CA SER A 2 -0.96 21.31 -9.50
C SER A 2 -1.11 20.03 -8.69
N ILE A 3 -1.69 18.99 -9.30
CA ILE A 3 -1.87 17.68 -8.68
C ILE A 3 -0.62 16.83 -8.84
N ARG A 4 -0.33 16.01 -7.83
CA ARG A 4 0.67 14.95 -7.88
C ARG A 4 0.02 13.61 -7.59
N ILE A 5 0.49 12.60 -8.31
CA ILE A 5 0.14 11.21 -8.10
C ILE A 5 1.42 10.48 -7.69
N VAL A 6 1.34 9.71 -6.62
CA VAL A 6 2.34 8.73 -6.22
C VAL A 6 1.64 7.39 -6.19
N TRP A 7 2.21 6.37 -6.83
CA TRP A 7 1.64 5.03 -6.86
C TRP A 7 2.75 4.01 -6.67
N GLY A 8 2.37 2.82 -6.21
CA GLY A 8 3.31 1.74 -6.02
C GLY A 8 2.67 0.37 -5.89
N CYS A 9 3.46 -0.63 -6.23
CA CYS A 9 3.23 -2.03 -5.92
C CYS A 9 4.31 -2.45 -4.92
N ILE A 10 3.90 -3.00 -3.78
CA ILE A 10 4.77 -3.33 -2.66
C ILE A 10 4.67 -4.84 -2.39
N ASN A 11 5.82 -5.49 -2.30
CA ASN A 11 5.92 -6.91 -2.00
C ASN A 11 5.59 -7.19 -0.53
N GLU A 12 5.23 -8.42 -0.20
CA GLU A 12 4.95 -8.91 1.16
C GLU A 12 6.10 -8.66 2.15
N ASN A 13 7.34 -8.61 1.67
CA ASN A 13 8.51 -8.29 2.49
C ASN A 13 8.73 -6.77 2.71
N GLY A 14 7.86 -5.93 2.16
CA GLY A 14 7.92 -4.47 2.24
C GLY A 14 8.79 -3.80 1.18
N SER A 15 9.48 -4.57 0.33
CA SER A 15 10.24 -4.03 -0.79
C SER A 15 9.32 -3.54 -1.91
N LYS A 16 9.81 -2.58 -2.69
CA LYS A 16 9.10 -2.06 -3.85
C LYS A 16 9.16 -3.07 -4.99
N HIS A 17 8.00 -3.49 -5.48
CA HIS A 17 7.88 -4.22 -6.74
C HIS A 17 7.95 -3.26 -7.93
N SER A 18 7.12 -2.20 -7.92
CA SER A 18 7.10 -1.17 -8.96
C SER A 18 6.55 0.15 -8.45
N GLY A 19 6.64 1.20 -9.27
CA GLY A 19 6.19 2.56 -8.94
C GLY A 19 7.32 3.53 -8.59
N ARG A 20 6.98 4.78 -8.26
CA ARG A 20 7.96 5.86 -8.04
C ARG A 20 7.42 6.91 -7.08
N GLY A 21 8.33 7.59 -6.38
CA GLY A 21 8.00 8.75 -5.53
C GLY A 21 7.78 8.41 -4.06
N PHE A 22 8.10 7.18 -3.64
CA PHE A 22 7.97 6.69 -2.28
C PHE A 22 9.09 5.72 -1.90
N ASN A 23 9.21 5.48 -0.59
CA ASN A 23 9.91 4.37 0.04
C ASN A 23 8.91 3.57 0.88
N SER A 24 9.12 2.27 1.03
CA SER A 24 8.25 1.38 1.80
C SER A 24 9.09 0.53 2.74
N ASN A 25 8.58 0.34 3.96
CA ASN A 25 9.20 -0.50 4.98
C ASN A 25 8.13 -1.38 5.61
N LYS A 26 8.44 -2.68 5.75
CA LYS A 26 7.68 -3.57 6.63
C LYS A 26 8.15 -3.34 8.07
N ILE A 27 7.22 -2.99 8.95
CA ILE A 27 7.49 -2.66 10.36
C ILE A 27 6.91 -3.69 11.34
N GLY A 28 6.19 -4.69 10.83
CA GLY A 28 5.64 -5.83 11.56
C GLY A 28 5.00 -6.82 10.60
N MET A 29 4.56 -7.97 11.10
CA MET A 29 3.80 -8.94 10.29
C MET A 29 2.53 -8.29 9.76
N GLY A 30 2.40 -8.24 8.44
CA GLY A 30 1.31 -7.55 7.74
C GLY A 30 1.22 -6.05 8.01
N VAL A 31 2.26 -5.39 8.54
CA VAL A 31 2.24 -3.94 8.84
C VAL A 31 3.31 -3.22 8.06
N TYR A 32 2.89 -2.20 7.29
CA TYR A 32 3.77 -1.45 6.40
C TYR A 32 3.65 0.05 6.64
N GLU A 33 4.77 0.75 6.52
CA GLU A 33 4.82 2.21 6.44
C GLU A 33 5.37 2.62 5.07
N VAL A 34 4.68 3.54 4.41
CA VAL A 34 5.06 4.07 3.10
C VAL A 34 5.25 5.57 3.20
N THR A 35 6.45 6.03 2.91
CA THR A 35 6.85 7.44 3.00
C THR A 35 7.02 8.02 1.61
N TYR A 36 6.41 9.17 1.34
CA TYR A 36 6.57 9.89 0.09
C TYR A 36 7.92 10.61 0.06
N ASN A 37 8.67 10.48 -1.03
CA ASN A 37 10.00 11.12 -1.18
C ASN A 37 9.92 12.65 -1.12
N LYS A 38 8.75 13.20 -1.45
CA LYS A 38 8.37 14.60 -1.21
C LYS A 38 7.01 14.60 -0.51
N PRO A 39 6.77 15.34 0.57
CA PRO A 39 5.44 15.46 1.16
C PRO A 39 4.44 16.15 0.23
N PHE A 40 3.15 15.83 0.37
CA PHE A 40 2.04 16.59 -0.24
C PHE A 40 1.82 17.91 0.51
N LEU A 41 1.01 18.81 -0.05
CA LEU A 41 0.64 20.06 0.64
C LEU A 41 -0.31 19.80 1.82
N SER A 42 -1.27 18.89 1.62
CA SER A 42 -2.23 18.38 2.59
C SER A 42 -2.26 16.84 2.52
N PRO A 43 -2.87 16.12 3.50
CA PRO A 43 -3.01 14.67 3.42
C PRO A 43 -3.66 14.26 2.09
N PRO A 44 -3.03 13.42 1.26
CA PRO A 44 -3.59 12.99 -0.02
C PRO A 44 -4.74 12.00 0.19
N ALA A 45 -5.58 11.84 -0.82
CA ALA A 45 -6.45 10.67 -0.88
C ALA A 45 -5.61 9.44 -1.22
N VAL A 46 -5.76 8.37 -0.44
CA VAL A 46 -5.03 7.10 -0.63
C VAL A 46 -6.03 5.98 -0.81
N VAL A 47 -5.92 5.25 -1.91
CA VAL A 47 -6.61 3.98 -2.14
C VAL A 47 -5.58 2.87 -2.23
N LEU A 48 -5.92 1.70 -1.71
CA LEU A 48 -5.04 0.55 -1.68
C LEU A 48 -5.85 -0.73 -1.75
N THR A 49 -5.25 -1.76 -2.33
CA THR A 49 -5.84 -3.10 -2.39
C THR A 49 -4.75 -4.15 -2.26
N GLN A 50 -5.10 -5.27 -1.62
CA GLN A 50 -4.21 -6.40 -1.51
C GLN A 50 -4.03 -7.08 -2.88
N ASN A 51 -2.86 -7.64 -3.11
CA ASN A 51 -2.63 -8.69 -4.09
C ASN A 51 -2.22 -9.95 -3.31
N PHE A 52 -3.08 -10.97 -3.33
CA PHE A 52 -3.00 -12.08 -2.38
C PHE A 52 -1.77 -12.97 -2.57
N LYS A 53 -1.45 -13.34 -3.81
CA LYS A 53 -0.35 -14.25 -4.14
C LYS A 53 0.72 -13.53 -4.96
N SER A 54 1.45 -14.25 -5.81
CA SER A 54 2.37 -13.68 -6.77
C SER A 54 1.64 -12.71 -7.69
N TRP A 55 2.30 -11.61 -8.05
CA TRP A 55 1.74 -10.54 -8.89
C TRP A 55 1.07 -11.04 -10.19
N GLU A 56 1.53 -12.18 -10.71
CA GLU A 56 1.17 -12.71 -12.02
C GLU A 56 0.51 -14.11 -11.95
N ASP A 57 0.08 -14.57 -10.77
CA ASP A 57 -0.56 -15.89 -10.63
C ASP A 57 -2.04 -15.84 -11.00
N PHE A 58 -2.32 -15.84 -12.31
CA PHE A 58 -3.67 -15.90 -12.86
C PHE A 58 -4.34 -17.29 -12.69
N GLY A 59 -3.59 -18.32 -12.29
CA GLY A 59 -4.14 -19.67 -12.05
C GLY A 59 -4.77 -19.81 -10.67
N TYR A 60 -4.55 -18.84 -9.78
CA TYR A 60 -5.06 -18.87 -8.42
C TYR A 60 -6.52 -18.38 -8.34
N GLY A 61 -7.44 -19.28 -7.99
CA GLY A 61 -8.88 -18.97 -7.81
C GLY A 61 -9.33 -18.88 -6.35
N GLY A 62 -8.42 -18.92 -5.37
CA GLY A 62 -8.74 -19.16 -3.96
C GLY A 62 -8.79 -17.93 -3.05
N GLY A 63 -8.84 -16.71 -3.59
CA GLY A 63 -8.86 -15.48 -2.78
C GLY A 63 -10.14 -15.37 -1.94
N ASP A 64 -10.01 -15.02 -0.66
CA ASP A 64 -11.15 -14.77 0.22
C ASP A 64 -11.55 -13.29 0.15
N GLY A 65 -12.84 -12.99 0.06
CA GLY A 65 -13.31 -11.59 0.02
C GLY A 65 -13.00 -10.79 1.30
N ARG A 66 -12.59 -11.46 2.38
CA ARG A 66 -12.13 -10.85 3.63
C ARG A 66 -10.62 -10.54 3.62
N ASP A 67 -9.88 -11.04 2.64
CA ASP A 67 -8.48 -10.66 2.45
C ASP A 67 -8.43 -9.17 2.05
N GLY A 68 -7.76 -8.37 2.87
CA GLY A 68 -7.79 -6.92 2.73
C GLY A 68 -6.43 -6.26 2.86
N CYS A 69 -6.36 -5.02 2.37
CA CYS A 69 -5.35 -4.06 2.77
C CYS A 69 -6.10 -2.86 3.35
N ILE A 70 -5.72 -2.44 4.56
CA ILE A 70 -6.43 -1.44 5.35
C ILE A 70 -5.52 -0.23 5.55
N LEU A 71 -6.01 0.95 5.19
CA LEU A 71 -5.36 2.22 5.50
C LEU A 71 -5.60 2.55 6.99
N VAL A 72 -4.55 2.51 7.80
CA VAL A 72 -4.64 2.76 9.25
C VAL A 72 -4.52 4.25 9.57
N ALA A 73 -3.58 4.93 8.91
CA ALA A 73 -3.31 6.35 9.11
C ALA A 73 -2.63 6.93 7.87
N SER A 74 -2.85 8.21 7.59
CA SER A 74 -2.17 8.95 6.52
C SER A 74 -2.00 10.42 6.90
N ASP A 75 -0.87 11.00 6.53
CA ASP A 75 -0.59 12.43 6.61
C ASP A 75 0.05 12.93 5.29
N GLN A 76 0.62 14.15 5.27
CA GLN A 76 1.24 14.68 4.07
C GLN A 76 2.49 13.91 3.62
N ALA A 77 3.18 13.24 4.55
CA ALA A 77 4.50 12.65 4.35
C ALA A 77 4.45 11.12 4.18
N LYS A 78 3.46 10.44 4.78
CA LYS A 78 3.40 8.98 4.78
C LYS A 78 2.00 8.43 5.04
N PHE A 79 1.88 7.12 4.86
CA PHE A 79 0.75 6.34 5.33
C PHE A 79 1.18 5.01 5.97
N LYS A 80 0.31 4.47 6.82
CA LYS A 80 0.44 3.14 7.42
C LYS A 80 -0.66 2.23 6.88
N ALA A 81 -0.28 1.03 6.46
CA ALA A 81 -1.20 0.02 5.96
C ALA A 81 -1.05 -1.29 6.75
N ILE A 82 -2.16 -2.03 6.83
CA ILE A 82 -2.18 -3.40 7.31
C ILE A 82 -2.67 -4.31 6.19
N THR A 83 -2.00 -5.42 5.94
CA THR A 83 -2.54 -6.54 5.15
C THR A 83 -2.96 -7.67 6.08
N GLY A 84 -4.02 -8.37 5.69
CA GLY A 84 -4.58 -9.45 6.50
C GLY A 84 -5.10 -10.59 5.66
N ARG A 85 -5.32 -11.72 6.33
CA ARG A 85 -5.92 -12.93 5.77
C ARG A 85 -7.37 -13.09 6.22
N SER A 86 -8.04 -14.10 5.67
CA SER A 86 -9.48 -14.38 5.80
C SER A 86 -10.05 -14.47 7.23
N ASP A 87 -9.23 -14.62 8.27
CA ASP A 87 -9.67 -14.66 9.68
C ASP A 87 -9.49 -13.33 10.42
N GLY A 88 -9.13 -12.26 9.70
CA GLY A 88 -8.92 -10.92 10.26
C GLY A 88 -7.56 -10.74 10.93
N MET A 89 -6.71 -11.78 10.96
CA MET A 89 -5.34 -11.65 11.44
C MET A 89 -4.46 -10.97 10.39
N HIS A 90 -3.46 -10.23 10.86
CA HIS A 90 -2.46 -9.65 9.98
C HIS A 90 -1.66 -10.78 9.33
N ASP A 91 -1.30 -10.58 8.07
CA ASP A 91 -0.42 -11.49 7.35
C ASP A 91 0.32 -10.71 6.26
N ASP A 92 1.52 -11.16 5.91
CA ASP A 92 2.35 -10.50 4.92
C ASP A 92 1.79 -10.74 3.53
N ARG A 93 1.47 -9.66 2.82
CA ARG A 93 0.87 -9.74 1.48
C ARG A 93 1.40 -8.64 0.57
N ASN A 94 1.39 -8.92 -0.71
CA ASN A 94 1.60 -7.90 -1.71
C ASN A 94 0.42 -6.91 -1.66
N PHE A 95 0.66 -5.65 -1.97
CA PHE A 95 -0.44 -4.67 -2.11
C PHE A 95 -0.04 -3.55 -3.05
N THR A 96 -1.04 -2.92 -3.66
CA THR A 96 -0.87 -1.73 -4.48
C THR A 96 -1.53 -0.54 -3.82
N PHE A 97 -1.06 0.66 -4.14
CA PHE A 97 -1.69 1.90 -3.72
C PHE A 97 -1.59 2.99 -4.79
N ILE A 98 -2.53 3.94 -4.73
CA ILE A 98 -2.46 5.23 -5.40
C ILE A 98 -2.73 6.31 -4.35
N ALA A 99 -1.84 7.29 -4.27
CA ALA A 99 -1.97 8.50 -3.48
C ALA A 99 -2.05 9.71 -4.42
N ILE A 100 -3.12 10.49 -4.32
CA ILE A 100 -3.35 11.69 -5.14
C ILE A 100 -3.66 12.89 -4.26
N GLY A 101 -3.02 14.02 -4.56
CA GLY A 101 -3.19 15.24 -3.78
C GLY A 101 -2.43 16.43 -4.35
N GLU A 102 -2.51 17.55 -3.65
CA GLU A 102 -1.86 18.79 -4.06
C GLU A 102 -0.34 18.72 -3.89
N LYS A 103 0.39 19.25 -4.88
CA LYS A 103 1.82 19.48 -4.76
C LYS A 103 2.08 20.57 -3.72
N ARG A 104 3.08 20.32 -2.87
CA ARG A 104 3.69 21.35 -2.05
C ARG A 104 4.52 22.30 -2.90
#